data_AF-A0A8T0FJX9-F1
#
_entry.id   AF-A0A8T0FJX9-F1
#
_cell.length_a   1.000
_cell.length_b   1.000
_cell.length_c   1.000
_cell.angle_alpha   90.00
_cell.angle_beta   90.00
_cell.angle_gamma   90.00
#
_symmetry.space_group_name_H-M   'P 1'
#
loop_
_entity.id
_entity.type
_entity.pdbx_description
1 polymer ?
#
loop_
_entity_poly.entity_id
_entity_poly.type
_entity_poly.pdbx_seq_one_letter_code
_entity_poly.pdbx_strand_id
1 'polypeptide(L)'
;MDITSVSYYSDSTIVLSWMRKESRDLKTFVAIRVAITQESTEMNQWHHVPSEQNPADVISRALDPTRMQQSDFWWFGPTFLQELVVNFPGDCDDIHDPLDSSVQNRDVSSERLYLTELKNSTNCV
;
A
#
# COMPACT_ATOMS: atom_id res chain seq x y z
N MET A 1 3.93 -18.12 -12.57
CA MET A 1 4.56 -17.10 -11.71
C MET A 1 3.51 -16.78 -10.69
N ASP A 2 3.68 -17.31 -9.48
CA ASP A 2 2.74 -17.08 -8.40
C ASP A 2 3.26 -15.93 -7.55
N ILE A 3 2.40 -14.95 -7.26
CA ILE A 3 2.75 -13.81 -6.42
C ILE A 3 2.58 -14.28 -4.98
N THR A 4 3.70 -14.41 -4.26
CA THR A 4 3.72 -14.92 -2.88
C THR A 4 3.56 -13.81 -1.85
N SER A 5 3.94 -12.57 -2.18
CA SER A 5 3.85 -11.42 -1.29
C SER A 5 3.76 -10.11 -2.09
N VAL A 6 3.09 -9.12 -1.50
CA VAL A 6 2.96 -7.76 -2.05
C VAL A 6 3.24 -6.75 -0.94
N SER A 7 4.09 -5.77 -1.24
CA SER A 7 4.41 -4.63 -0.36
C SER A 7 4.10 -3.32 -1.08
N TYR A 8 3.59 -2.35 -0.34
CA TYR A 8 3.24 -1.01 -0.81
C TYR A 8 4.13 0.02 -0.13
N TYR A 9 4.67 0.97 -0.89
CA TYR A 9 5.54 2.02 -0.37
C TYR A 9 4.95 3.39 -0.67
N SER A 10 4.95 4.27 0.32
CA SER A 10 4.56 5.67 0.16
C SER A 10 5.52 6.57 0.93
N ASP A 11 5.85 7.71 0.35
CA ASP A 11 6.59 8.79 1.02
C ASP A 11 5.67 9.77 1.77
N SER A 12 4.36 9.66 1.58
CA SER A 12 3.39 10.47 2.28
C SER A 12 3.09 9.88 3.66
N THR A 13 3.76 10.40 4.68
CA THR A 13 3.49 10.05 6.08
C THR A 13 2.04 10.34 6.49
N ILE A 14 1.39 11.32 5.87
CA ILE A 14 -0.04 11.62 6.08
C ILE A 14 -0.91 10.48 5.55
N VAL A 15 -0.66 9.99 4.33
CA VAL A 15 -1.39 8.85 3.76
C VAL A 15 -1.21 7.60 4.62
N LEU A 16 0.03 7.31 5.04
CA LEU A 16 0.31 6.18 5.95
C LEU A 16 -0.36 6.34 7.31
N SER A 17 -0.56 7.57 7.78
CA SER A 17 -1.30 7.83 9.02
C SER A 17 -2.81 7.61 8.83
N TRP A 18 -3.35 7.92 7.65
CA TRP A 18 -4.75 7.62 7.32
C TRP A 18 -5.01 6.13 7.18
N MET A 19 -4.10 5.38 6.55
CA MET A 19 -4.21 3.92 6.39
C MET A 19 -4.25 3.16 7.72
N ARG A 20 -3.75 3.76 8.81
CA ARG A 20 -3.82 3.21 10.17
C ARG A 20 -5.10 3.53 10.92
N LYS A 21 -5.93 4.44 10.41
CA LYS A 21 -7.19 4.85 11.04
C LYS A 21 -8.36 4.07 10.44
N GLU A 22 -9.45 4.03 11.18
CA GLU A 22 -10.76 3.69 10.63
C GLU A 22 -11.15 4.74 9.61
N SER A 23 -11.52 4.32 8.40
CA SER A 23 -11.85 5.21 7.30
C SER A 23 -12.94 6.25 7.67
N ARG A 24 -13.92 5.85 8.49
CA ARG A 24 -15.02 6.70 8.97
C ARG A 24 -14.59 7.93 9.78
N ASP A 25 -13.39 7.91 10.37
CA ASP A 25 -12.86 9.03 11.16
C ASP A 25 -12.26 10.14 10.27
N LEU A 26 -12.24 9.93 8.95
CA LEU A 26 -11.66 10.84 7.98
C LEU A 26 -12.74 11.63 7.25
N LYS A 27 -12.35 12.75 6.64
CA LYS A 27 -13.25 13.52 5.78
C LYS A 27 -13.69 12.65 4.60
N THR A 28 -14.96 12.74 4.19
CA THR A 28 -15.62 11.88 3.20
C THR A 28 -14.74 11.55 1.97
N PHE A 29 -14.10 12.56 1.38
CA PHE A 29 -13.21 12.37 0.23
C PHE A 29 -12.03 11.42 0.49
N VAL A 30 -11.43 11.52 1.68
CA VAL A 30 -10.31 10.68 2.13
C VAL A 30 -10.83 9.34 2.63
N ALA A 31 -11.91 9.36 3.42
CA ALA A 31 -12.57 8.17 3.97
C ALA A 31 -12.89 7.14 2.88
N ILE A 32 -13.50 7.58 1.78
CA ILE A 32 -13.84 6.71 0.64
C ILE A 32 -12.61 6.01 0.08
N ARG A 33 -11.52 6.77 -0.15
CA ARG A 33 -10.31 6.22 -0.77
C ARG A 33 -9.61 5.25 0.17
N VAL A 34 -9.49 5.62 1.45
CA VAL A 34 -8.88 4.80 2.48
C VAL A 34 -9.65 3.50 2.66
N ALA A 35 -10.98 3.53 2.74
CA ALA A 35 -11.80 2.33 2.83
C ALA A 35 -11.61 1.39 1.62
N ILE A 36 -11.64 1.92 0.39
CA ILE A 36 -11.40 1.11 -0.83
C ILE A 36 -10.01 0.47 -0.82
N THR A 37 -8.99 1.22 -0.35
CA THR A 37 -7.63 0.68 -0.25
C THR A 37 -7.52 -0.38 0.86
N GLN A 38 -8.18 -0.17 2.01
CA GLN A 38 -8.22 -1.13 3.11
C GLN A 38 -9.03 -2.40 2.78
N GLU A 39 -10.00 -2.34 1.86
CA GLU A 39 -10.72 -3.52 1.35
C GLU A 39 -9.81 -4.52 0.60
N SER A 40 -8.66 -4.07 0.10
CA SER A 40 -7.79 -4.88 -0.78
C SER A 40 -6.36 -5.03 -0.27
N THR A 41 -6.02 -4.41 0.85
CA THR A 41 -4.66 -4.40 1.40
C THR A 41 -4.67 -4.44 2.91
N GLU A 42 -3.61 -4.99 3.49
CA GLU A 42 -3.40 -5.02 4.93
C GLU A 42 -2.34 -4.01 5.35
N MET A 43 -2.48 -3.44 6.55
CA MET A 43 -1.59 -2.37 7.01
C MET A 43 -0.13 -2.83 7.19
N ASN A 44 0.10 -4.11 7.48
CA ASN A 44 1.45 -4.72 7.55
C ASN A 44 2.19 -4.69 6.20
N GLN A 45 1.48 -4.56 5.07
CA GLN A 45 2.06 -4.46 3.73
C GLN A 45 2.50 -3.02 3.38
N TRP A 46 2.10 -2.01 4.15
CA TRP A 46 2.38 -0.61 3.84
C TRP A 46 3.60 -0.08 4.61
N HIS A 47 4.57 0.42 3.85
CA HIS A 47 5.83 0.93 4.37
C HIS A 47 6.08 2.37 3.96
N HIS A 48 6.89 3.06 4.77
CA HIS A 48 7.39 4.39 4.44
C HIS A 48 8.67 4.29 3.62
N VAL A 49 8.79 5.15 2.62
CA VAL A 49 10.04 5.38 1.87
C VAL A 49 10.32 6.89 1.81
N PRO A 50 11.57 7.37 1.97
CA PRO A 50 11.88 8.77 1.73
C PRO A 50 11.52 9.21 0.31
N SER A 51 11.14 10.48 0.09
CA SER A 51 10.74 10.98 -1.24
C SER A 51 11.84 10.82 -2.28
N GLU A 52 13.11 10.97 -1.90
CA GLU A 52 14.27 10.76 -2.78
C GLU A 52 14.43 9.30 -3.22
N GLN A 53 13.82 8.38 -2.48
CA GLN A 53 13.83 6.94 -2.74
C GLN A 53 12.48 6.43 -3.28
N ASN A 54 11.54 7.31 -3.62
CA ASN A 54 10.26 6.95 -4.22
C ASN A 54 10.34 7.05 -5.77
N PRO A 55 10.34 5.94 -6.52
CA PRO A 55 10.33 6.01 -7.99
C PRO A 55 9.08 6.69 -8.56
N ALA A 56 7.95 6.67 -7.84
CA ALA A 56 6.72 7.34 -8.31
C ALA A 56 6.87 8.86 -8.42
N ASP A 57 7.82 9.46 -7.70
CA ASP A 57 8.13 10.89 -7.80
C ASP A 57 8.75 11.27 -9.15
N VAL A 58 9.46 10.33 -9.80
CA VAL A 58 10.07 10.53 -11.12
C VAL A 58 8.98 10.81 -12.16
N ILE A 59 7.92 9.99 -12.16
CA ILE A 59 6.84 10.10 -13.14
C ILE A 59 5.86 11.24 -12.79
N SER A 60 5.60 11.47 -11.50
CA SER A 60 4.65 12.52 -11.06
C SER A 60 5.17 13.93 -11.33
N ARG A 61 6.50 14.12 -11.41
CA ARG A 61 7.15 15.40 -11.72
C ARG A 61 7.31 15.67 -13.22
N ALA A 62 6.72 14.85 -14.08
CA ALA A 62 6.74 14.99 -15.53
C ALA A 62 8.16 15.07 -16.11
N LEU A 63 8.99 14.07 -15.79
CA LEU A 63 10.30 13.94 -16.39
C LEU A 63 10.19 13.82 -17.92
N ASP A 64 11.13 14.47 -18.61
CA ASP A 64 11.27 14.36 -20.05
C ASP A 64 11.35 12.88 -20.50
N PRO A 65 10.58 12.45 -21.53
CA PRO A 65 10.52 11.05 -21.93
C PRO A 65 11.88 10.42 -22.25
N THR A 66 12.82 11.18 -22.81
CA THR A 66 14.17 10.69 -23.12
C THR A 66 14.96 10.46 -21.85
N ARG A 67 14.86 11.36 -20.87
CA ARG A 67 15.47 11.17 -19.55
C ARG A 67 14.83 10.02 -18.77
N MET A 68 13.52 9.82 -18.90
CA MET A 68 12.82 8.69 -18.28
C MET A 68 13.30 7.34 -18.83
N GLN A 69 13.52 7.23 -20.14
CA GLN A 69 14.06 6.01 -20.76
C GLN A 69 15.45 5.63 -20.20
N GLN A 70 16.23 6.62 -19.79
CA GLN A 70 17.58 6.45 -19.23
C GLN A 70 17.61 6.35 -17.69
N SER A 71 16.45 6.34 -17.03
CA SER A 71 16.36 6.36 -15.57
C SER A 71 16.41 4.95 -14.99
N ASP A 72 17.59 4.49 -14.61
CA ASP A 72 17.77 3.23 -13.88
C ASP A 72 16.95 3.20 -12.58
N PHE A 73 16.84 4.34 -11.90
CA PHE A 73 16.07 4.47 -10.68
C PHE A 73 14.57 4.21 -10.88
N TRP A 74 14.01 4.56 -12.05
CA TRP A 74 12.61 4.24 -12.38
C TRP A 74 12.42 2.75 -12.67
N TRP A 75 13.33 2.17 -13.45
CA TRP A 75 13.18 0.78 -13.92
C TRP A 75 13.55 -0.26 -12.87
N PHE A 76 14.57 0.01 -12.07
CA PHE A 76 15.13 -0.93 -11.09
C PHE A 76 14.81 -0.54 -9.64
N GLY A 77 14.29 0.66 -9.42
CA GLY A 77 13.97 1.16 -8.08
C GLY A 77 15.21 1.43 -7.21
N PRO A 78 14.99 1.84 -5.94
CA PRO A 78 16.05 2.01 -4.95
C PRO A 78 16.71 0.67 -4.57
N THR A 79 17.99 0.73 -4.19
CA THR A 79 18.82 -0.44 -3.87
C THR A 79 18.21 -1.33 -2.77
N PHE A 80 17.55 -0.76 -1.75
CA PHE A 80 16.97 -1.55 -0.67
C PHE A 80 15.85 -2.49 -1.14
N LEU A 81 15.11 -2.13 -2.21
CA LEU A 81 14.12 -3.03 -2.80
C LEU A 81 14.78 -4.18 -3.56
N GLN A 82 15.96 -3.95 -4.13
CA GLN A 82 16.74 -4.97 -4.82
C GLN A 82 17.32 -5.98 -3.83
N GLU A 83 17.81 -5.51 -2.68
CA GLU A 83 18.33 -6.37 -1.60
C GLU A 83 17.25 -7.30 -1.00
N LEU A 84 16.00 -6.84 -0.92
CA LEU A 84 14.86 -7.66 -0.52
C LEU A 84 14.56 -8.80 -1.52
N VAL A 85 14.78 -8.56 -2.81
CA VAL A 85 14.58 -9.57 -3.86
C VAL A 85 15.74 -10.59 -3.92
N VAL A 86 16.93 -10.22 -3.45
CA VAL A 86 18.10 -11.14 -3.40
C VAL A 86 18.00 -12.14 -2.22
N ASN A 87 17.15 -11.88 -1.22
CA ASN A 87 16.93 -12.74 -0.06
C ASN A 87 15.67 -13.62 -0.17
N PHE A 88 15.19 -13.97 -1.36
CA PHE A 88 14.28 -15.12 -1.47
C PHE A 88 15.11 -16.40 -1.23
N PRO A 89 14.98 -17.10 -0.09
CA PRO A 89 15.56 -18.41 0.03
C PRO A 89 14.74 -19.28 -0.93
N GLY A 90 15.38 -19.74 -2.00
CA GLY A 90 14.86 -20.86 -2.76
C GLY A 90 14.73 -22.03 -1.81
N ASP A 91 13.48 -22.49 -1.64
CA ASP A 91 13.05 -23.73 -1.02
C ASP A 91 13.46 -24.03 0.44
N CYS A 92 12.46 -24.60 1.14
CA CYS A 92 12.49 -25.48 2.31
C CYS A 92 13.07 -24.95 3.64
N ASP A 93 12.18 -24.60 4.58
CA ASP A 93 11.81 -25.43 5.74
C ASP A 93 11.39 -24.57 6.97
N ASP A 94 10.20 -24.89 7.48
CA ASP A 94 9.65 -24.66 8.82
C ASP A 94 10.30 -23.60 9.72
N ILE A 95 9.65 -22.43 9.81
CA ILE A 95 9.70 -21.62 11.02
C ILE A 95 8.29 -21.53 11.61
N HIS A 96 8.05 -22.35 12.61
CA HIS A 96 6.93 -22.21 13.53
C HIS A 96 7.22 -21.01 14.45
N ASP A 97 6.65 -19.83 14.16
CA ASP A 97 6.75 -18.68 15.06
C ASP A 97 5.56 -18.69 16.07
N PRO A 98 5.79 -18.69 17.41
CA PRO A 98 4.72 -18.81 18.41
C PRO A 98 3.98 -17.50 18.72
N LEU A 99 4.13 -16.44 17.93
CA LEU A 99 3.60 -15.11 18.26
C LEU A 99 2.65 -14.58 17.19
N ASP A 100 1.54 -15.27 16.94
CA ASP A 100 0.36 -14.63 16.36
C ASP A 100 -0.93 -15.07 17.06
N SER A 101 -1.17 -14.48 18.23
CA SER A 101 -2.46 -14.57 18.91
C SER A 101 -2.92 -13.18 19.38
N SER A 102 -2.83 -12.18 18.50
CA SER A 102 -3.64 -10.97 18.64
C SER A 102 -3.72 -10.15 17.35
N VAL A 103 -3.91 -10.78 16.18
CA VAL A 103 -4.54 -10.05 15.06
C VAL A 103 -5.91 -9.61 15.57
N GLN A 104 -6.04 -8.32 15.86
CA GLN A 104 -7.35 -7.71 16.03
C GLN A 104 -8.07 -7.95 14.71
N ASN A 105 -9.01 -8.91 14.72
CA ASN A 105 -10.02 -9.10 13.69
C ASN A 105 -10.70 -7.75 13.49
N ARG A 106 -10.21 -6.97 12.51
CA ARG A 106 -10.82 -5.69 12.15
C ARG A 106 -12.15 -6.03 11.50
N ASP A 107 -13.22 -5.40 11.99
CA ASP A 107 -14.57 -5.65 11.50
C ASP A 107 -14.77 -4.95 10.15
N VAL A 108 -14.27 -5.59 9.09
CA VAL A 108 -14.44 -5.18 7.68
C VAL A 108 -15.92 -5.03 7.30
N SER A 109 -16.83 -5.67 8.06
CA SER A 109 -18.27 -5.56 7.84
C SER A 109 -18.77 -4.13 7.99
N SER A 110 -18.18 -3.38 8.93
CA SER A 110 -18.57 -2.00 9.20
C SER A 110 -18.10 -1.01 8.12
N GLU A 111 -16.91 -1.20 7.56
CA GLU A 111 -16.41 -0.38 6.44
C GLU A 111 -17.14 -0.69 5.14
N ARG A 112 -17.45 -1.98 4.91
CA ARG A 112 -18.23 -2.42 3.74
C ARG A 112 -19.64 -1.85 3.76
N LEU A 113 -20.26 -1.75 4.94
CA LEU A 113 -21.57 -1.10 5.11
C LEU A 113 -21.47 0.41 4.81
N TYR A 114 -20.47 1.10 5.35
CA TYR A 114 -20.25 2.53 5.10
C TYR A 114 -20.05 2.84 3.60
N LEU A 115 -19.25 2.04 2.89
CA LEU A 115 -19.07 2.19 1.45
C LEU A 115 -20.34 1.87 0.66
N THR A 116 -21.16 0.94 1.14
CA THR A 116 -22.45 0.62 0.52
C THR A 116 -23.44 1.78 0.70
N GLU A 117 -23.51 2.37 1.90
CA GLU A 117 -24.33 3.56 2.19
C GLU A 117 -23.92 4.76 1.33
N LEU A 118 -22.62 4.99 1.17
CA LEU A 118 -22.10 6.04 0.31
C LEU A 118 -22.42 5.80 -1.17
N LYS A 119 -22.20 4.58 -1.67
CA LYS A 119 -22.54 4.21 -3.06
C LYS A 119 -24.04 4.40 -3.33
N ASN A 120 -24.90 4.08 -2.37
CA ASN A 120 -26.34 4.29 -2.46
C ASN A 120 -26.72 5.78 -2.39
N SER A 121 -25.97 6.59 -1.65
CA SER A 121 -26.20 8.04 -1.55
C SER A 121 -25.73 8.83 -2.78
N THR A 122 -24.76 8.35 -3.55
CA THR A 122 -24.33 8.98 -4.82
C THR A 122 -25.12 8.54 -6.05
N ASN A 123 -26.03 7.56 -5.93
CA ASN A 123 -26.93 7.15 -7.02
C ASN A 123 -28.20 8.02 -7.15
N CYS A 124 -28.26 9.16 -6.47
CA CYS A 124 -29.22 10.22 -6.77
C CYS A 124 -28.53 11.34 -7.58
N VAL A 125 -28.45 11.14 -8.89
CA VAL A 125 -28.76 12.07 -10.03
C VAL A 125 -28.41 11.34 -11.32
#